data_AF-A0A933C280-F1
#
_entry.id   AF-A0A933C280-F1
#
_cell.length_a   1.000
_cell.length_b   1.000
_cell.length_c   1.000
_cell.angle_alpha   90.00
_cell.angle_beta   90.00
_cell.angle_gamma   90.00
#
_symmetry.space_group_name_H-M   'P 1'
#
loop_
_entity.id
_entity.type
_entity.pdbx_description
1 polymer ?
#
loop_
_entity_poly.entity_id
_entity_poly.type
_entity_poly.pdbx_seq_one_letter_code
_entity_poly.pdbx_strand_id
1 'polypeptide(L)'
;MAGDAGQRLEGARILVVDDDATVRRLVRWHLVRQGAQVAEARTAAEAIALLETEPQDLLLTDYDMPGETGLWLKQEVERRWPGLPVLLMTGSAAEAPALKPLAESGRLLLKPFGLDELRQAVHHALAAVGWRSARGPAFSPEHYRSLVEHISAATYLGPLEAGGLPIFVSPQIADLLGFSPVEWLGDPALPVTRLHPDDRPRVLEGRARLLATGERFRSEYRFLTRNRGYAWIYEDASVAEALPGQKMVHGFLLDITERKLAEEALRELMLLDRLTGLYNRRGFLAVAEQQLVLAERKHRRHLLLLADLDGLRQINDSLGEREGDVALREAAGVFANSFRKSDVIGRIGGDEFAVLAVETDPVGNGMLINRLQQRVLAHNARRPRYGDLSVTIGAAVYDPDQPTTLPDLLAQADMSLFEQKRTHGGGPAA
;
A
#
# COMPACT_ATOMS: atom_id res chain seq x y z
N MET A 1 3.97 23.67 26.24
CA MET A 1 3.93 25.01 25.59
C MET A 1 4.21 24.77 24.10
N ALA A 2 3.27 24.21 23.33
CA ALA A 2 2.08 24.85 22.75
C ALA A 2 2.46 26.12 21.94
N GLY A 3 3.24 25.93 20.88
CA GLY A 3 3.54 26.98 19.89
C GLY A 3 2.46 26.98 18.81
N ASP A 4 1.71 28.08 18.77
CA ASP A 4 0.68 28.48 17.83
C ASP A 4 0.96 28.05 16.37
N ALA A 5 0.37 26.91 16.00
CA ALA A 5 0.44 26.34 14.67
C ALA A 5 -0.38 27.16 13.67
N GLY A 6 0.36 27.98 12.91
CA GLY A 6 -0.02 28.74 11.72
C GLY A 6 -1.44 28.52 11.19
N GLN A 7 -2.38 29.35 11.64
CA GLN A 7 -3.56 29.66 10.86
C GLN A 7 -3.09 30.13 9.48
N ARG A 8 -3.61 29.56 8.39
CA ARG A 8 -3.36 30.10 7.04
C ARG A 8 -4.36 31.23 6.78
N LEU A 9 -3.95 32.23 6.00
CA LEU A 9 -4.80 33.36 5.58
C LEU A 9 -5.63 33.03 4.33
N GLU A 10 -5.88 31.73 4.08
CA GLU A 10 -6.60 31.25 2.89
C GLU A 10 -7.98 31.90 2.79
N GLY A 11 -8.16 32.69 1.74
CA GLY A 11 -9.41 33.41 1.44
C GLY A 11 -9.58 34.75 2.14
N ALA A 12 -8.64 35.18 3.01
CA ALA A 12 -8.66 36.52 3.59
C ALA A 12 -8.43 37.58 2.52
N ARG A 13 -9.27 38.61 2.48
CA ARG A 13 -9.10 39.77 1.60
C ARG A 13 -8.44 40.90 2.37
N ILE A 14 -7.20 41.23 2.02
CA ILE A 14 -6.37 42.20 2.73
C ILE A 14 -6.02 43.35 1.81
N LEU A 15 -6.36 44.57 2.21
CA LEU A 15 -5.94 45.79 1.52
C LEU A 15 -4.65 46.31 2.13
N VAL A 16 -3.61 46.44 1.30
CA VAL A 16 -2.29 46.97 1.70
C VAL A 16 -2.13 48.38 1.12
N VAL A 17 -1.88 49.35 1.98
CA VAL A 17 -1.72 50.76 1.64
C VAL A 17 -0.35 51.24 2.10
N ASP A 18 0.47 51.68 1.16
CA ASP A 18 1.82 52.20 1.42
C ASP A 18 2.22 52.98 0.18
N ASP A 19 2.94 54.08 0.26
CA ASP A 19 3.39 54.83 -0.93
C ASP A 19 4.64 54.18 -1.58
N ASP A 20 5.44 53.45 -0.80
CA ASP A 20 6.60 52.70 -1.26
C ASP A 20 6.19 51.38 -1.94
N ALA A 21 6.44 51.32 -3.25
CA ALA A 21 6.15 50.14 -4.07
C ALA A 21 6.93 48.88 -3.64
N THR A 22 8.08 49.04 -3.00
CA THR A 22 8.92 47.94 -2.51
C THR A 22 8.28 47.29 -1.29
N VAL A 23 7.79 48.10 -0.35
CA VAL A 23 7.07 47.60 0.84
C VAL A 23 5.78 46.90 0.43
N ARG A 24 4.97 47.51 -0.45
CA ARG A 24 3.75 46.87 -0.97
C ARG A 24 4.01 45.52 -1.60
N ARG A 25 5.03 45.43 -2.47
CA ARG A 25 5.41 44.16 -3.13
C ARG A 25 5.85 43.10 -2.12
N LEU A 26 6.65 43.47 -1.13
CA LEU A 26 7.14 42.54 -0.10
C LEU A 26 5.97 41.98 0.74
N VAL A 27 5.12 42.87 1.23
CA VAL A 27 3.93 42.52 2.03
C VAL A 27 2.97 41.67 1.21
N ARG A 28 2.65 42.09 -0.02
CA ARG A 28 1.82 41.31 -0.95
C ARG A 28 2.40 39.91 -1.16
N TRP A 29 3.68 39.82 -1.51
CA TRP A 29 4.33 38.53 -1.77
C TRP A 29 4.20 37.60 -0.58
N HIS A 30 4.35 38.12 0.65
CA HIS A 30 4.21 37.31 1.85
C HIS A 30 2.76 36.86 2.10
N LEU A 31 1.80 37.78 2.06
CA LEU A 31 0.40 37.49 2.36
C LEU A 31 -0.25 36.56 1.31
N VAL A 32 0.08 36.73 0.03
CA VAL A 32 -0.38 35.85 -1.04
C VAL A 32 0.16 34.42 -0.84
N ARG A 33 1.41 34.24 -0.38
CA ARG A 33 1.95 32.91 -0.04
C ARG A 33 1.22 32.24 1.13
N GLN A 34 0.57 33.02 1.99
CA GLN A 34 -0.28 32.51 3.08
C GLN A 34 -1.73 32.25 2.64
N GLY A 35 -2.05 32.45 1.35
CA GLY A 35 -3.38 32.20 0.77
C GLY A 35 -4.32 33.41 0.79
N ALA A 36 -3.87 34.59 1.20
CA ALA A 36 -4.68 35.80 1.18
C ALA A 36 -4.82 36.36 -0.24
N GLN A 37 -5.98 36.96 -0.51
CA GLN A 37 -6.20 37.84 -1.66
C GLN A 37 -5.79 39.26 -1.25
N VAL A 38 -4.81 39.83 -1.95
CA VAL A 38 -4.26 41.14 -1.59
C VAL A 38 -4.65 42.19 -2.61
N ALA A 39 -5.28 43.27 -2.17
CA ALA A 39 -5.45 44.51 -2.93
C ALA A 39 -4.36 45.51 -2.51
N GLU A 40 -3.93 46.38 -3.43
CA GLU A 40 -2.87 47.36 -3.18
C GLU A 40 -3.36 48.77 -3.48
N ALA A 41 -3.05 49.72 -2.61
CA ALA A 41 -3.27 51.14 -2.81
C ALA A 41 -2.01 51.94 -2.46
N ARG A 42 -1.80 53.05 -3.17
CA ARG A 42 -0.63 53.94 -2.99
C ARG A 42 -0.93 55.13 -2.08
N THR A 43 -2.22 55.44 -1.90
CA THR A 43 -2.70 56.59 -1.16
C THR A 43 -3.97 56.24 -0.38
N ALA A 44 -4.30 57.04 0.64
CA ALA A 44 -5.56 56.88 1.38
C ALA A 44 -6.79 57.03 0.47
N ALA A 45 -6.75 57.90 -0.54
CA ALA A 45 -7.85 58.09 -1.48
C ALA A 45 -8.13 56.83 -2.33
N GLU A 46 -7.06 56.20 -2.85
CA GLU A 46 -7.17 54.92 -3.55
C GLU A 46 -7.71 53.82 -2.64
N ALA A 47 -7.27 53.78 -1.38
CA ALA A 47 -7.75 52.80 -0.40
C ALA A 47 -9.25 52.93 -0.13
N ILE A 48 -9.76 54.16 0.04
CA ILE A 48 -11.19 54.42 0.24
C ILE A 48 -12.00 53.99 -0.99
N ALA A 49 -11.56 54.32 -2.20
CA ALA A 49 -12.23 53.91 -3.43
C ALA A 49 -12.35 52.37 -3.54
N LEU A 50 -11.29 51.64 -3.17
CA LEU A 50 -11.30 50.18 -3.16
C LEU A 50 -12.25 49.61 -2.10
N LEU A 51 -12.28 50.19 -0.90
CA LEU A 51 -13.19 49.77 0.19
C LEU A 51 -14.67 50.02 -0.14
N GLU A 52 -14.97 51.02 -0.96
CA GLU A 52 -16.32 51.29 -1.45
C GLU A 52 -16.77 50.26 -2.51
N THR A 53 -15.83 49.72 -3.30
CA THR A 53 -16.13 48.74 -4.35
C THR A 53 -16.13 47.29 -3.87
N GLU A 54 -15.23 46.94 -2.96
CA GLU A 54 -15.01 45.55 -2.55
C GLU A 54 -14.78 45.45 -1.03
N PRO A 55 -15.54 44.59 -0.32
CA PRO A 55 -15.34 44.42 1.10
C PRO A 55 -14.01 43.72 1.39
N GLN A 56 -13.30 44.21 2.41
CA GLN A 56 -12.03 43.68 2.88
C GLN A 56 -12.19 43.11 4.30
N ASP A 57 -11.33 42.17 4.64
CA ASP A 57 -11.29 41.53 5.97
C ASP A 57 -10.25 42.18 6.90
N LEU A 58 -9.23 42.83 6.33
CA LEU A 58 -8.21 43.59 7.06
C LEU A 58 -7.67 44.73 6.19
N LEU A 59 -7.43 45.89 6.81
CA LEU A 59 -6.65 46.98 6.25
C LEU A 59 -5.26 47.02 6.90
N LEU A 60 -4.21 46.96 6.09
CA LEU A 60 -2.82 47.15 6.49
C LEU A 60 -2.32 48.45 5.86
N THR A 61 -2.02 49.47 6.65
CA THR A 61 -1.65 50.80 6.13
C THR A 61 -0.35 51.31 6.73
N ASP A 62 0.49 51.94 5.92
CA ASP A 62 1.60 52.72 6.40
C ASP A 62 1.12 53.96 7.15
N TYR A 63 1.87 54.37 8.16
CA TYR A 63 1.60 55.55 8.96
C TYR A 63 1.96 56.85 8.21
N ASP A 64 3.13 56.89 7.56
CA ASP A 64 3.71 58.09 6.95
C ASP A 64 3.52 58.09 5.42
N MET A 65 2.30 58.40 4.98
CA MET A 65 1.98 58.52 3.55
C MET A 65 1.88 60.00 3.11
N PRO A 66 2.27 60.34 1.87
CA PRO A 66 2.05 61.67 1.31
C PRO A 66 0.56 62.06 1.28
N GLY A 67 0.25 63.25 1.79
CA GLY A 67 -1.12 63.75 1.91
C GLY A 67 -1.77 63.28 3.21
N GLU A 68 -2.76 62.39 3.12
CA GLU A 68 -3.44 61.87 4.30
C GLU A 68 -2.68 60.69 4.90
N THR A 69 -2.44 60.77 6.22
CA THR A 69 -1.66 59.77 6.98
C THR A 69 -2.43 58.46 7.17
N GLY A 70 -1.74 57.38 7.52
CA GLY A 70 -2.38 56.11 7.89
C GLY A 70 -3.30 56.23 9.11
N LEU A 71 -2.98 57.15 10.04
CA LEU A 71 -3.82 57.42 11.20
C LEU A 71 -5.14 58.09 10.79
N TRP A 72 -5.10 59.02 9.83
CA TRP A 72 -6.31 59.60 9.24
C TRP A 72 -7.15 58.52 8.56
N LEU A 73 -6.52 57.67 7.73
CA LEU A 73 -7.22 56.58 7.04
C LEU A 73 -7.89 55.62 8.04
N LYS A 74 -7.21 55.28 9.14
CA LYS A 74 -7.79 54.49 10.22
C LYS A 74 -9.06 55.13 10.79
N GLN A 75 -9.02 56.41 11.14
CA GLN A 75 -10.17 57.11 11.72
C GLN A 75 -11.36 57.14 10.75
N GLU A 76 -11.08 57.35 9.47
CA GLU A 76 -12.12 57.36 8.44
C GLU A 76 -12.71 55.96 8.21
N VAL A 77 -11.88 54.91 8.28
CA VAL A 77 -12.32 53.52 8.18
C VAL A 77 -13.15 53.10 9.37
N GLU A 78 -12.77 53.47 10.60
CA GLU A 78 -13.58 53.18 11.79
C GLU A 78 -14.95 53.87 11.76
N ARG A 79 -15.02 55.04 11.12
CA ARG A 79 -16.27 55.80 10.95
C ARG A 79 -17.20 55.17 9.91
N ARG A 80 -16.66 54.70 8.77
CA ARG A 80 -17.46 54.18 7.64
C ARG A 80 -17.65 52.66 7.68
N TRP A 81 -16.67 51.91 8.19
CA TRP A 81 -16.63 50.45 8.29
C TRP A 81 -16.19 50.01 9.71
N PRO A 82 -17.03 50.20 10.74
CA PRO A 82 -16.66 49.96 12.15
C PRO A 82 -16.25 48.51 12.49
N GLY A 83 -16.49 47.55 11.60
CA GLY A 83 -16.09 46.15 11.76
C GLY A 83 -14.77 45.77 11.07
N LEU A 84 -14.16 46.67 10.28
CA LEU A 84 -12.93 46.38 9.55
C LEU A 84 -11.72 46.62 10.48
N PRO A 85 -10.95 45.58 10.85
CA PRO A 85 -9.73 45.80 11.60
C PRO A 85 -8.70 46.57 10.76
N VAL A 86 -7.94 47.43 11.43
CA VAL A 86 -6.85 48.22 10.83
C VAL A 86 -5.54 47.92 11.58
N LEU A 87 -4.52 47.52 10.84
CA LEU A 87 -3.14 47.31 11.29
C LEU A 87 -2.26 48.41 10.69
N LEU A 88 -1.57 49.17 11.55
CA LEU A 88 -0.71 50.27 11.15
C LEU A 88 0.75 49.81 11.06
N MET A 89 1.46 50.19 10.00
CA MET A 89 2.91 50.01 9.87
C MET A 89 3.61 51.34 10.11
N THR A 90 4.70 51.38 10.88
CA THR A 90 5.44 52.63 11.14
C THR A 90 6.94 52.39 11.25
N GLY A 91 7.78 53.29 10.74
CA GLY A 91 9.25 53.15 10.80
C GLY A 91 9.95 53.80 11.99
N SER A 92 9.39 54.85 12.59
CA SER A 92 10.06 55.62 13.67
C SER A 92 9.11 56.17 14.73
N ALA A 93 7.79 56.01 14.60
CA ALA A 93 6.82 56.70 15.45
C ALA A 93 6.28 55.85 16.61
N ALA A 94 6.95 54.75 16.99
CA ALA A 94 6.47 53.84 18.04
C ALA A 94 6.17 54.54 19.39
N GLU A 95 6.79 55.69 19.65
CA GLU A 95 6.68 56.45 20.90
C GLU A 95 5.64 57.57 20.87
N ALA A 96 4.93 57.78 19.74
CA ALA A 96 3.89 58.79 19.66
C ALA A 96 2.72 58.44 20.60
N PRO A 97 2.25 59.35 21.48
CA PRO A 97 1.16 59.07 22.42
C PRO A 97 -0.12 58.54 21.75
N ALA A 98 -0.38 58.97 20.51
CA ALA A 98 -1.51 58.53 19.70
C ALA A 98 -1.44 57.08 19.23
N LEU A 99 -0.25 56.47 19.19
CA LEU A 99 -0.03 55.09 18.73
C LEU A 99 0.05 54.09 19.88
N LYS A 100 0.20 54.56 21.13
CA LYS A 100 0.27 53.71 22.32
C LYS A 100 -0.92 52.72 22.46
N PRO A 101 -2.19 53.12 22.25
CA PRO A 101 -3.31 52.18 22.30
C PRO A 101 -3.24 51.09 21.22
N LEU A 102 -2.61 51.39 20.07
CA LEU A 102 -2.45 50.44 18.97
C LEU A 102 -1.34 49.45 19.24
N ALA A 103 -0.24 49.91 19.82
CA ALA A 103 0.82 49.05 20.31
C ALA A 103 0.29 48.08 21.39
N GLU A 104 -0.48 48.59 22.37
CA GLU A 104 -1.06 47.77 23.45
C GLU A 104 -2.10 46.76 22.95
N SER A 105 -2.80 47.06 21.85
CA SER A 105 -3.78 46.16 21.22
C SER A 105 -3.20 45.26 20.13
N GLY A 106 -1.88 45.27 19.93
CA GLY A 106 -1.21 44.45 18.90
C GLY A 106 -1.58 44.84 17.46
N ARG A 107 -2.06 46.07 17.24
CA ARG A 107 -2.47 46.63 15.93
C ARG A 107 -1.45 47.61 15.35
N LEU A 108 -0.18 47.47 15.75
CA LEU A 108 0.95 48.26 15.26
C LEU A 108 2.11 47.34 14.87
N LEU A 109 2.68 47.53 13.68
CA LEU A 109 3.83 46.81 13.15
C LEU A 109 4.99 47.79 12.90
N LEU A 110 6.17 47.48 13.44
CA LEU A 110 7.35 48.35 13.35
C LEU A 110 8.21 47.99 12.15
N LYS A 111 8.57 48.97 11.31
CA LYS A 111 9.51 48.82 10.19
C LYS A 111 10.96 49.08 10.69
N PRO A 112 11.96 48.29 10.26
CA PRO A 112 11.83 47.11 9.41
C PRO A 112 11.25 45.93 10.20
N PHE A 113 10.30 45.21 9.60
CA PHE A 113 9.71 44.00 10.19
C PHE A 113 10.19 42.74 9.48
N GLY A 114 10.31 41.66 10.25
CA GLY A 114 10.47 40.30 9.74
C GLY A 114 9.16 39.72 9.19
N LEU A 115 9.27 38.63 8.42
CA LEU A 115 8.11 37.93 7.87
C LEU A 115 7.21 37.35 8.98
N ASP A 116 7.80 36.83 10.06
CA ASP A 116 7.04 36.28 11.18
C ASP A 116 6.29 37.35 12.00
N GLU A 117 6.87 38.55 12.12
CA GLU A 117 6.26 39.68 12.82
C GLU A 117 5.04 40.20 12.05
N LEU A 118 5.17 40.36 10.73
CA LEU A 118 4.05 40.68 9.84
C LEU A 118 2.94 39.64 9.95
N ARG A 119 3.31 38.34 9.90
CA ARG A 119 2.36 37.23 10.02
C ARG A 119 1.60 37.29 11.34
N GLN A 120 2.31 37.41 12.46
CA GLN A 120 1.72 37.43 13.79
C GLN A 120 0.76 38.61 13.97
N ALA A 121 1.16 39.80 13.51
CA ALA A 121 0.33 41.01 13.61
C ALA A 121 -0.97 40.89 12.79
N VAL A 122 -0.90 40.31 11.58
CA VAL A 122 -2.09 40.08 10.74
C VAL A 122 -3.04 39.07 11.35
N HIS A 123 -2.53 37.95 11.89
CA HIS A 123 -3.36 36.98 12.59
C HIS A 123 -4.03 37.55 13.83
N HIS A 124 -3.28 38.32 14.61
CA HIS A 124 -3.82 38.96 15.82
C HIS A 124 -4.96 39.93 15.47
N ALA A 125 -4.77 40.77 14.44
CA ALA A 125 -5.77 41.73 14.00
C ALA A 125 -7.06 41.06 13.49
N LEU A 126 -6.95 39.98 12.71
CA LEU A 126 -8.09 39.21 12.21
C LEU A 126 -8.81 38.44 13.33
N ALA A 127 -8.07 37.84 14.26
CA ALA A 127 -8.64 37.10 15.38
C ALA A 127 -9.46 38.02 16.31
N ALA A 128 -9.02 39.27 16.50
CA ALA A 128 -9.71 40.25 17.33
C ALA A 128 -11.14 40.59 16.85
N VAL A 129 -11.43 40.39 15.57
CA VAL A 129 -12.78 40.60 15.00
C VAL A 129 -13.53 39.30 14.74
N GLY A 130 -13.02 38.19 15.25
CA GLY A 130 -13.63 36.87 15.08
C GLY A 130 -13.65 36.40 13.62
N TRP A 131 -12.74 36.90 12.78
CA TRP A 131 -12.62 36.47 11.39
C TRP A 131 -12.32 34.97 11.36
N ARG A 132 -13.12 34.22 10.58
CA ARG A 132 -12.96 32.77 10.37
C ARG A 132 -12.84 32.55 8.87
N SER A 133 -11.87 31.73 8.45
CA SER A 133 -11.73 31.35 7.05
C SER A 133 -13.04 30.75 6.53
N ALA A 134 -13.45 31.17 5.33
CA ALA A 134 -14.72 30.77 4.69
C ALA A 134 -14.74 29.30 4.22
N ARG A 135 -13.66 28.53 4.44
CA ARG A 135 -13.66 27.07 4.35
C ARG A 135 -13.62 26.52 5.76
N GLY A 136 -14.56 25.62 6.09
CA GLY A 136 -14.59 24.86 7.36
C GLY A 136 -13.23 24.24 7.69
N PRO A 137 -13.00 23.79 8.93
CA PRO A 137 -11.66 23.63 9.50
C PRO A 137 -10.76 22.86 8.53
N ALA A 138 -9.82 23.58 7.91
CA ALA A 138 -8.69 22.96 7.25
C ALA A 138 -7.97 22.16 8.34
N PHE A 139 -7.89 20.84 8.17
CA PHE A 139 -7.10 19.98 9.05
C PHE A 139 -5.72 20.63 9.23
N SER A 140 -5.35 20.95 10.48
CA SER A 140 -4.07 21.61 10.74
C SER A 140 -2.93 20.68 10.29
N PRO A 141 -1.76 21.20 9.89
CA PRO A 141 -0.58 20.38 9.63
C PRO A 141 -0.25 19.44 10.78
N GLU A 142 -0.57 19.78 12.03
CA GLU A 142 -0.43 18.93 13.22
C GLU A 142 -1.52 17.85 13.29
N HIS A 143 -2.73 18.11 12.79
CA HIS A 143 -3.79 17.10 12.70
C HIS A 143 -3.51 16.12 11.54
N TYR A 144 -2.98 16.59 10.41
CA TYR A 144 -2.50 15.74 9.32
C TYR A 144 -1.23 14.98 9.75
N ARG A 145 -0.29 15.65 10.44
CA ARG A 145 0.89 15.02 11.05
C ARG A 145 0.47 14.00 12.11
N SER A 146 -0.49 14.29 12.97
CA SER A 146 -1.03 13.33 13.94
C SER A 146 -1.72 12.16 13.24
N LEU A 147 -2.51 12.39 12.19
CA LEU A 147 -3.12 11.29 11.43
C LEU A 147 -2.07 10.42 10.73
N VAL A 148 -1.04 11.02 10.13
CA VAL A 148 0.08 10.31 9.49
C VAL A 148 1.02 9.65 10.53
N GLU A 149 1.22 10.26 11.70
CA GLU A 149 2.08 9.74 12.77
C GLU A 149 1.50 8.50 13.44
N HIS A 150 0.18 8.31 13.41
CA HIS A 150 -0.49 7.11 13.91
C HIS A 150 -0.75 6.05 12.81
N ILE A 151 -0.55 6.40 11.53
CA ILE A 151 -0.58 5.42 10.44
C ILE A 151 0.84 4.83 10.31
N SER A 152 0.97 3.51 10.34
CA SER A 152 2.24 2.79 10.09
C SER A 152 2.69 2.87 8.62
N ALA A 153 2.47 4.00 7.95
CA ALA A 153 2.83 4.26 6.57
C ALA A 153 3.95 5.30 6.51
N ALA A 154 4.93 5.07 5.65
CA ALA A 154 5.89 6.12 5.29
C ALA A 154 5.30 6.96 4.15
N THR A 155 5.22 8.28 4.33
CA THR A 155 4.72 9.22 3.31
C THR A 155 5.88 9.94 2.66
N TYR A 156 5.74 10.34 1.39
CA TYR A 156 6.75 11.12 0.69
C TYR A 156 6.12 12.16 -0.24
N LEU A 157 6.91 13.19 -0.54
CA LEU A 157 6.52 14.30 -1.40
C LEU A 157 7.71 14.70 -2.26
N GLY A 158 7.48 14.93 -3.56
CA GLY A 158 8.50 15.34 -4.52
C GLY A 158 7.92 16.23 -5.63
N PRO A 159 8.67 17.23 -6.13
CA PRO A 159 8.20 18.03 -7.26
C PRO A 159 8.18 17.19 -8.54
N LEU A 160 7.09 17.30 -9.31
CA LEU A 160 6.94 16.57 -10.56
C LEU A 160 8.05 16.92 -11.56
N GLU A 161 8.40 18.22 -11.61
CA GLU A 161 9.44 18.76 -12.49
C GLU A 161 10.84 18.19 -12.21
N ALA A 162 11.10 17.72 -10.99
CA ALA A 162 12.35 17.04 -10.63
C ALA A 162 12.26 15.51 -10.81
N GLY A 163 11.39 15.04 -11.70
CA GLY A 163 11.16 13.61 -11.93
C GLY A 163 10.52 12.90 -10.73
N GLY A 164 9.86 13.63 -9.84
CA GLY A 164 9.22 13.07 -8.65
C GLY A 164 10.19 12.57 -7.59
N LEU A 165 11.48 12.96 -7.64
CA LEU A 165 12.43 12.68 -6.56
C LEU A 165 11.89 13.27 -5.25
N PRO A 166 11.81 12.46 -4.17
CA PRO A 166 11.24 12.92 -2.92
C PRO A 166 12.16 13.99 -2.32
N ILE A 167 11.58 15.14 -1.97
CA ILE A 167 12.20 16.19 -1.15
C ILE A 167 11.85 16.04 0.33
N PHE A 168 10.86 15.19 0.61
CA PHE A 168 10.42 14.84 1.94
C PHE A 168 10.04 13.37 1.98
N VAL A 169 10.41 12.72 3.07
CA VAL A 169 9.92 11.41 3.48
C VAL A 169 9.68 11.43 4.98
N SER A 170 8.59 10.81 5.44
CA SER A 170 8.25 10.81 6.86
C SER A 170 9.15 9.86 7.67
N PRO A 171 9.33 10.10 8.99
CA PRO A 171 10.23 9.31 9.83
C PRO A 171 9.95 7.80 9.86
N GLN A 172 8.69 7.40 9.62
CA GLN A 172 8.23 6.00 9.59
C GLN A 172 9.00 5.14 8.58
N ILE A 173 9.66 5.74 7.58
CA ILE A 173 10.53 5.01 6.64
C ILE A 173 11.66 4.25 7.36
N ALA A 174 12.10 4.75 8.53
CA ALA A 174 13.09 4.09 9.37
C ALA A 174 12.56 2.78 9.95
N ASP A 175 11.34 2.80 10.51
CA ASP A 175 10.74 1.60 11.10
C ASP A 175 10.32 0.58 10.03
N LEU A 176 9.86 1.10 8.88
CA LEU A 176 9.34 0.32 7.76
C LEU A 176 10.46 -0.40 7.00
N LEU A 177 11.54 0.30 6.63
CA LEU A 177 12.59 -0.24 5.74
C LEU A 177 13.99 -0.27 6.37
N GLY A 178 14.19 0.36 7.52
CA GLY A 178 15.49 0.44 8.19
C GLY A 178 16.42 1.52 7.64
N PHE A 179 15.90 2.51 6.92
CA PHE A 179 16.66 3.65 6.41
C PHE A 179 16.16 4.94 7.05
N SER A 180 17.06 5.79 7.52
CA SER A 180 16.64 7.10 8.03
C SER A 180 16.14 8.00 6.88
N PRO A 181 15.29 9.01 7.15
CA PRO A 181 14.90 9.99 6.14
C PRO A 181 16.09 10.66 5.43
N VAL A 182 17.17 10.94 6.17
CA VAL A 182 18.38 11.56 5.63
C VAL A 182 19.07 10.64 4.61
N GLU A 183 19.20 9.36 4.92
CA GLU A 183 19.77 8.37 4.00
C GLU A 183 18.88 8.17 2.77
N TRP A 184 17.56 8.12 2.98
CA TRP A 184 16.59 7.92 1.91
C TRP A 184 16.58 9.07 0.91
N LEU A 185 16.68 10.31 1.40
CA LEU A 185 16.74 11.52 0.56
C LEU A 185 18.13 11.76 -0.03
N GLY A 186 19.18 11.27 0.65
CA GLY A 186 20.58 11.47 0.25
C GLY A 186 21.04 10.60 -0.92
N ASP A 187 20.37 9.49 -1.21
CA ASP A 187 20.69 8.60 -2.32
C ASP A 187 19.47 8.36 -3.23
N PRO A 188 19.35 9.10 -4.36
CA PRO A 188 18.28 8.92 -5.34
C PRO A 188 18.22 7.53 -5.96
N ALA A 189 19.30 6.74 -5.93
CA ALA A 189 19.34 5.40 -6.50
C ALA A 189 18.85 4.33 -5.51
N LEU A 190 18.82 4.62 -4.21
CA LEU A 190 18.41 3.68 -3.16
C LEU A 190 17.01 3.11 -3.39
N PRO A 191 15.96 3.91 -3.72
CA PRO A 191 14.61 3.38 -3.94
C PRO A 191 14.47 2.50 -5.19
N VAL A 192 15.47 2.47 -6.08
CA VAL A 192 15.45 1.68 -7.32
C VAL A 192 16.33 0.43 -7.19
N THR A 193 17.53 0.59 -6.65
CA THR A 193 18.53 -0.48 -6.52
C THR A 193 18.08 -1.57 -5.54
N ARG A 194 17.28 -1.21 -4.54
CA ARG A 194 16.72 -2.13 -3.54
C ARG A 194 15.44 -2.84 -3.97
N LEU A 195 14.86 -2.50 -5.13
CA LEU A 195 13.73 -3.25 -5.69
C LEU A 195 14.16 -4.65 -6.12
N HIS A 196 13.30 -5.63 -5.85
CA HIS A 196 13.48 -6.99 -6.34
C HIS A 196 13.60 -6.99 -7.88
N PRO A 197 14.55 -7.75 -8.47
CA PRO A 197 14.79 -7.75 -9.91
C PRO A 197 13.54 -7.99 -10.76
N ASP A 198 12.70 -8.97 -10.40
CA ASP A 198 11.47 -9.29 -11.13
C ASP A 198 10.40 -8.17 -11.07
N ASP A 199 10.38 -7.39 -9.99
CA ASP A 199 9.35 -6.36 -9.78
C ASP A 199 9.78 -5.02 -10.40
N ARG A 200 11.10 -4.82 -10.56
CA ARG A 200 11.71 -3.55 -10.98
C ARG A 200 11.16 -3.02 -12.32
N PRO A 201 11.06 -3.78 -13.42
CA PRO A 201 10.56 -3.25 -14.69
C PRO A 201 9.15 -2.68 -14.57
N ARG A 202 8.25 -3.44 -13.93
CA ARG A 202 6.84 -3.06 -13.73
C ARG A 202 6.68 -1.83 -12.83
N VAL A 203 7.44 -1.76 -11.73
CA VAL A 203 7.40 -0.61 -10.80
C VAL A 203 7.90 0.66 -11.49
N LEU A 204 9.02 0.58 -12.22
CA LEU A 204 9.58 1.73 -12.92
C LEU A 204 8.65 2.22 -14.05
N GLU A 205 8.05 1.30 -14.80
CA GLU A 205 7.08 1.64 -15.85
C GLU A 205 5.86 2.36 -15.27
N GLY A 206 5.32 1.87 -14.15
CA GLY A 206 4.18 2.52 -13.48
C GLY A 206 4.52 3.90 -12.92
N ARG A 207 5.70 4.07 -12.31
CA ARG A 207 6.17 5.39 -11.86
C ARG A 207 6.40 6.34 -13.04
N ALA A 208 6.95 5.86 -14.15
CA ALA A 208 7.12 6.66 -15.37
C ALA A 208 5.77 7.14 -15.93
N ARG A 209 4.73 6.28 -15.93
CA ARG A 209 3.36 6.69 -16.30
C ARG A 209 2.83 7.79 -15.38
N LEU A 210 2.96 7.64 -14.05
CA LEU A 210 2.57 8.69 -13.11
C LEU A 210 3.22 10.03 -13.42
N LEU A 211 4.53 10.03 -13.70
CA LEU A 211 5.27 11.25 -14.03
C LEU A 211 4.85 11.86 -15.37
N ALA A 212 4.58 11.03 -16.37
CA ALA A 212 4.28 11.47 -17.73
C ALA A 212 2.82 11.92 -17.92
N THR A 213 1.87 11.19 -17.33
CA THR A 213 0.43 11.38 -17.57
C THR A 213 -0.33 11.88 -16.35
N GLY A 214 0.26 11.80 -15.15
CA GLY A 214 -0.44 12.03 -13.88
C GLY A 214 -1.33 10.88 -13.45
N GLU A 215 -1.32 9.74 -14.17
CA GLU A 215 -2.08 8.55 -13.82
C GLU A 215 -1.64 8.02 -12.45
N ARG A 216 -2.60 7.83 -11.54
CA ARG A 216 -2.34 7.36 -10.17
C ARG A 216 -1.58 6.02 -10.20
N PHE A 217 -0.44 5.97 -9.54
CA PHE A 217 0.36 4.76 -9.41
C PHE A 217 -0.10 3.96 -8.19
N ARG A 218 -0.37 2.68 -8.40
CA ARG A 218 -0.60 1.71 -7.32
C ARG A 218 0.16 0.44 -7.62
N SER A 219 0.93 -0.06 -6.65
CA SER A 219 1.72 -1.25 -6.85
C SER A 219 2.05 -1.95 -5.54
N GLU A 220 2.01 -3.28 -5.58
CA GLU A 220 2.61 -4.15 -4.56
C GLU A 220 3.94 -4.69 -5.11
N TYR A 221 5.03 -4.59 -4.35
CA TYR A 221 6.35 -5.04 -4.79
C TYR A 221 7.27 -5.41 -3.62
N ARG A 222 8.30 -6.19 -3.90
CA ARG A 222 9.31 -6.57 -2.91
C ARG A 222 10.43 -5.55 -2.86
N PHE A 223 10.75 -5.09 -1.64
CA PHE A 223 11.79 -4.12 -1.37
C PHE A 223 12.81 -4.69 -0.38
N LEU A 224 14.10 -4.60 -0.71
CA LEU A 224 15.18 -5.07 0.15
C LEU A 224 15.42 -4.07 1.30
N THR A 225 14.94 -4.43 2.49
CA THR A 225 15.17 -3.67 3.72
C THR A 225 16.66 -3.69 4.13
N ARG A 226 17.04 -2.85 5.09
CA ARG A 226 18.42 -2.86 5.61
C ARG A 226 18.76 -4.15 6.36
N ASN A 227 17.83 -4.66 7.19
CA ASN A 227 18.14 -5.68 8.21
C ASN A 227 17.26 -6.95 8.13
N ARG A 228 16.15 -6.95 7.39
CA ARG A 228 15.11 -8.01 7.43
C ARG A 228 14.96 -8.78 6.11
N GLY A 229 15.84 -8.56 5.13
CA GLY A 229 15.67 -9.08 3.77
C GLY A 229 14.55 -8.36 3.02
N TYR A 230 13.83 -9.07 2.14
CA TYR A 230 12.74 -8.48 1.36
C TYR A 230 11.47 -8.31 2.20
N ALA A 231 10.90 -7.10 2.17
CA ALA A 231 9.56 -6.80 2.65
C ALA A 231 8.62 -6.58 1.46
N TRP A 232 7.34 -6.91 1.63
CA TRP A 232 6.31 -6.56 0.66
C TRP A 232 5.78 -5.17 0.95
N ILE A 233 5.88 -4.29 -0.04
CA ILE A 233 5.51 -2.89 0.04
C ILE A 233 4.32 -2.63 -0.87
N TYR A 234 3.30 -1.96 -0.33
CA TYR A 234 2.26 -1.32 -1.11
C TYR A 234 2.55 0.18 -1.23
N GLU A 235 2.60 0.67 -2.47
CA GLU A 235 2.74 2.09 -2.78
C GLU A 235 1.48 2.58 -3.49
N ASP A 236 0.96 3.71 -3.03
CA ASP A 236 -0.07 4.48 -3.72
C ASP A 236 0.41 5.93 -3.83
N ALA A 237 0.48 6.42 -5.06
CA ALA A 237 1.00 7.73 -5.37
C ALA A 237 0.16 8.44 -6.44
N SER A 238 0.02 9.75 -6.28
CA SER A 238 -0.71 10.61 -7.23
C SER A 238 -0.01 11.95 -7.40
N VAL A 239 -0.32 12.59 -8.52
CA VAL A 239 0.07 13.98 -8.77
C VAL A 239 -1.06 14.90 -8.31
N ALA A 240 -0.72 15.91 -7.52
CA ALA A 240 -1.61 16.99 -7.14
C ALA A 240 -0.94 18.34 -7.40
N GLU A 241 -1.74 19.34 -7.73
CA GLU A 241 -1.27 20.72 -7.84
C GLU A 241 -1.21 21.34 -6.44
N ALA A 242 -0.01 21.67 -5.97
CA ALA A 242 0.20 22.27 -4.65
C ALA A 242 -0.01 23.80 -4.68
N LEU A 243 0.36 24.43 -5.80
CA LEU A 243 0.13 25.84 -6.14
C LEU A 243 -0.09 25.93 -7.66
N PRO A 244 -0.70 27.02 -8.17
CA PRO A 244 -0.86 27.21 -9.61
C PRO A 244 0.46 27.03 -10.37
N GLY A 245 0.51 26.03 -11.24
CA GLY A 245 1.71 25.65 -12.02
C GLY A 245 2.70 24.73 -11.29
N GLN A 246 2.55 24.49 -9.99
CA GLN A 246 3.44 23.63 -9.21
C GLN A 246 2.80 22.27 -8.92
N LYS A 247 3.11 21.29 -9.77
CA LYS A 247 2.68 19.90 -9.59
C LYS A 247 3.63 19.14 -8.67
N MET A 248 3.06 18.44 -7.72
CA MET A 248 3.77 17.61 -6.75
C MET A 248 3.31 16.17 -6.86
N VAL A 249 4.26 15.25 -6.79
CA VAL A 249 4.01 13.82 -6.53
C VAL A 249 3.93 13.64 -5.02
N HIS A 250 2.83 13.08 -4.55
CA HIS A 250 2.74 12.56 -3.18
C HIS A 250 2.43 11.08 -3.21
N GLY A 251 2.79 10.37 -2.14
CA GLY A 251 2.42 8.98 -1.98
C GLY A 251 2.73 8.47 -0.59
N PHE A 252 2.33 7.23 -0.36
CA PHE A 252 2.67 6.51 0.85
C PHE A 252 3.09 5.08 0.55
N LEU A 253 3.85 4.51 1.48
CA LEU A 253 4.36 3.16 1.50
C LEU A 253 3.80 2.47 2.75
N LEU A 254 3.22 1.30 2.57
CA LEU A 254 2.78 0.41 3.64
C LEU A 254 3.55 -0.90 3.58
N ASP A 255 4.03 -1.37 4.73
CA ASP A 255 4.49 -2.75 4.87
C ASP A 255 3.26 -3.67 4.91
N ILE A 256 3.13 -4.51 3.90
CA ILE A 256 2.07 -5.52 3.77
C ILE A 256 2.64 -6.94 3.89
N THR A 257 3.85 -7.11 4.44
CA THR A 257 4.53 -8.40 4.57
C THR A 257 3.71 -9.38 5.39
N GLU A 258 3.20 -8.99 6.56
CA GLU A 258 2.36 -9.87 7.38
C GLU A 258 1.09 -10.30 6.64
N ARG A 259 0.45 -9.37 5.92
CA ARG A 259 -0.72 -9.70 5.09
C ARG A 259 -0.36 -10.70 4.00
N LYS A 260 0.76 -10.51 3.30
CA LYS A 260 1.22 -11.43 2.25
C LYS A 260 1.59 -12.79 2.79
N LEU A 261 2.28 -12.87 3.93
CA LEU A 261 2.58 -14.13 4.61
C LEU A 261 1.32 -14.84 5.08
N ALA A 262 0.32 -14.10 5.60
CA ALA A 262 -0.96 -14.66 5.98
C ALA A 262 -1.76 -15.15 4.75
N GLU A 263 -1.75 -14.41 3.64
CA GLU A 263 -2.35 -14.83 2.37
C GLU A 263 -1.68 -16.10 1.83
N GLU A 264 -0.34 -16.20 1.89
CA GLU A 264 0.43 -17.38 1.48
C GLU A 264 0.12 -18.57 2.39
N ALA A 265 0.12 -18.38 3.71
CA ALA A 265 -0.21 -19.42 4.69
C ALA A 265 -1.68 -19.88 4.53
N LEU A 266 -2.61 -18.98 4.26
CA LEU A 266 -4.00 -19.33 3.95
C LEU A 266 -4.10 -20.09 2.64
N ARG A 267 -3.32 -19.71 1.60
CA ARG A 267 -3.22 -20.50 0.38
C ARG A 267 -2.70 -21.90 0.68
N GLU A 268 -1.62 -22.05 1.44
CA GLU A 268 -1.10 -23.36 1.83
C GLU A 268 -2.13 -24.20 2.61
N LEU A 269 -2.86 -23.60 3.56
CA LEU A 269 -3.97 -24.24 4.26
C LEU A 269 -5.14 -24.62 3.35
N MET A 270 -5.31 -23.94 2.21
CA MET A 270 -6.28 -24.28 1.17
C MET A 270 -5.76 -25.34 0.18
N LEU A 271 -4.49 -25.73 0.21
CA LEU A 271 -3.93 -26.76 -0.67
C LEU A 271 -3.79 -28.13 -0.01
N LEU A 272 -3.90 -28.24 1.31
CA LEU A 272 -3.81 -29.51 2.03
C LEU A 272 -5.19 -30.09 2.37
N ASP A 273 -5.29 -31.41 2.42
CA ASP A 273 -6.41 -32.16 2.95
C ASP A 273 -6.31 -32.24 4.47
N ARG A 274 -7.34 -31.78 5.18
CA ARG A 274 -7.30 -31.65 6.65
C ARG A 274 -7.22 -32.99 7.38
N LEU A 275 -7.72 -34.07 6.79
CA LEU A 275 -7.70 -35.39 7.41
C LEU A 275 -6.32 -36.04 7.27
N THR A 276 -5.76 -35.99 6.07
CA THR A 276 -4.57 -36.78 5.71
C THR A 276 -3.26 -35.99 5.74
N GLY A 277 -3.31 -34.66 5.66
CA GLY A 277 -2.13 -33.80 5.56
C GLY A 277 -1.44 -33.83 4.19
N LEU A 278 -1.95 -34.60 3.23
CA LEU A 278 -1.52 -34.58 1.83
C LEU A 278 -2.08 -33.36 1.10
N TYR A 279 -1.68 -33.10 -0.15
CA TYR A 279 -2.37 -32.10 -0.96
C TYR A 279 -3.84 -32.50 -1.17
N ASN A 280 -4.77 -31.55 -1.09
CA ASN A 280 -6.13 -31.76 -1.57
C ASN A 280 -6.17 -31.70 -3.11
N ARG A 281 -7.33 -31.95 -3.71
CA ARG A 281 -7.51 -31.91 -5.17
C ARG A 281 -6.95 -30.65 -5.82
N ARG A 282 -7.21 -29.47 -5.24
CA ARG A 282 -6.74 -28.19 -5.80
C ARG A 282 -5.23 -28.04 -5.66
N GLY A 283 -4.68 -28.43 -4.51
CA GLY A 283 -3.23 -28.47 -4.26
C GLY A 283 -2.48 -29.38 -5.22
N PHE A 284 -2.98 -30.61 -5.37
CA PHE A 284 -2.38 -31.61 -6.25
C PHE A 284 -2.32 -31.10 -7.69
N LEU A 285 -3.45 -30.61 -8.23
CA LEU A 285 -3.52 -30.12 -9.61
C LEU A 285 -2.55 -28.96 -9.87
N ALA A 286 -2.53 -27.97 -8.97
CA ALA A 286 -1.67 -26.80 -9.13
C ALA A 286 -0.17 -27.16 -9.14
N VAL A 287 0.27 -28.02 -8.22
CA VAL A 287 1.67 -28.43 -8.14
C VAL A 287 2.03 -29.40 -9.27
N ALA A 288 1.15 -30.33 -9.61
CA ALA A 288 1.35 -31.27 -10.71
C ALA A 288 1.49 -30.56 -12.07
N GLU A 289 0.65 -29.57 -12.35
CA GLU A 289 0.72 -28.78 -13.58
C GLU A 289 2.06 -28.04 -13.71
N GLN A 290 2.54 -27.44 -12.62
CA GLN A 290 3.85 -26.82 -12.58
C GLN A 290 4.99 -27.83 -12.84
N GLN A 291 4.89 -29.05 -12.29
CA GLN A 291 5.89 -30.10 -12.55
C GLN A 291 5.90 -30.52 -14.02
N LEU A 292 4.75 -30.66 -14.68
CA LEU A 292 4.72 -31.00 -16.12
C LEU A 292 5.36 -29.92 -16.98
N VAL A 293 5.13 -28.64 -16.69
CA VAL A 293 5.80 -27.52 -17.39
C VAL A 293 7.32 -27.59 -17.22
N LEU A 294 7.81 -27.98 -16.03
CA LEU A 294 9.23 -28.19 -15.79
C LEU A 294 9.77 -29.44 -16.50
N ALA A 295 8.97 -30.50 -16.57
CA ALA A 295 9.30 -31.76 -17.23
C ALA A 295 9.52 -31.55 -18.72
N GLU A 296 8.64 -30.79 -19.38
CA GLU A 296 8.76 -30.42 -20.79
C GLU A 296 10.08 -29.68 -21.06
N ARG A 297 10.37 -28.64 -20.25
CA ARG A 297 11.60 -27.84 -20.39
C ARG A 297 12.88 -28.62 -20.13
N LYS A 298 12.86 -29.55 -19.18
CA LYS A 298 14.02 -30.38 -18.80
C LYS A 298 14.08 -31.71 -19.56
N HIS A 299 13.12 -31.95 -20.45
CA HIS A 299 12.98 -33.17 -21.22
C HIS A 299 12.94 -34.44 -20.34
N ARG A 300 12.11 -34.42 -19.29
CA ARG A 300 11.98 -35.49 -18.29
C ARG A 300 10.62 -36.18 -18.37
N ARG A 301 10.62 -37.50 -18.18
CA ARG A 301 9.40 -38.33 -18.05
C ARG A 301 8.91 -38.32 -16.61
N HIS A 302 7.60 -38.36 -16.42
CA HIS A 302 6.93 -38.45 -15.12
C HIS A 302 5.91 -39.58 -15.13
N LEU A 303 5.57 -40.10 -13.95
CA LEU A 303 4.54 -41.12 -13.78
C LEU A 303 3.42 -40.55 -12.92
N LEU A 304 2.20 -40.54 -13.46
CA LEU A 304 0.99 -40.25 -12.72
C LEU A 304 0.34 -41.56 -12.28
N LEU A 305 0.01 -41.66 -11.00
CA LEU A 305 -0.75 -42.75 -10.41
C LEU A 305 -2.05 -42.18 -9.86
N LEU A 306 -3.17 -42.82 -10.18
CA LEU A 306 -4.44 -42.65 -9.48
C LEU A 306 -4.70 -43.91 -8.67
N ALA A 307 -5.10 -43.75 -7.42
CA ALA A 307 -5.27 -44.85 -6.49
C ALA A 307 -6.58 -44.71 -5.74
N ASP A 308 -7.31 -45.80 -5.61
CA ASP A 308 -8.59 -45.88 -4.92
C ASP A 308 -8.47 -46.79 -3.71
N LEU A 309 -8.92 -46.31 -2.55
CA LEU A 309 -8.98 -47.11 -1.33
C LEU A 309 -10.21 -48.03 -1.38
N ASP A 310 -9.97 -49.32 -1.61
CA ASP A 310 -11.07 -50.28 -1.76
C ASP A 310 -11.81 -50.49 -0.42
N GLY A 311 -13.13 -50.63 -0.49
CA GLY A 311 -13.94 -51.05 0.66
C GLY A 311 -14.16 -49.98 1.75
N LEU A 312 -13.77 -48.72 1.54
CA LEU A 312 -13.96 -47.64 2.55
C LEU A 312 -15.41 -47.53 3.02
N ARG A 313 -16.38 -47.64 2.11
CA ARG A 313 -17.80 -47.63 2.47
C ARG A 313 -18.18 -48.77 3.43
N GLN A 314 -17.65 -49.98 3.21
CA GLN A 314 -17.93 -51.14 4.06
C GLN A 314 -17.32 -50.96 5.45
N ILE A 315 -16.15 -50.34 5.55
CA ILE A 315 -15.52 -49.96 6.82
C ILE A 315 -16.42 -48.95 7.55
N ASN A 316 -16.88 -47.90 6.87
CA ASN A 316 -17.77 -46.89 7.45
C ASN A 316 -19.08 -47.51 7.94
N ASP A 317 -19.71 -48.36 7.12
CA ASP A 317 -21.00 -48.97 7.43
C ASP A 317 -20.89 -49.99 8.59
N SER A 318 -19.74 -50.67 8.74
CA SER A 318 -19.56 -51.75 9.72
C SER A 318 -18.94 -51.28 11.04
N LEU A 319 -18.02 -50.30 10.99
CA LEU A 319 -17.19 -49.88 12.12
C LEU A 319 -17.37 -48.40 12.48
N GLY A 320 -18.04 -47.63 11.62
CA GLY A 320 -18.29 -46.20 11.80
C GLY A 320 -17.33 -45.30 11.02
N GLU A 321 -17.74 -44.05 10.81
CA GLU A 321 -16.98 -43.05 10.04
C GLU A 321 -15.60 -42.75 10.65
N ARG A 322 -15.48 -42.82 11.98
CA ARG A 322 -14.20 -42.58 12.66
C ARG A 322 -13.13 -43.60 12.27
N GLU A 323 -13.53 -44.85 12.08
CA GLU A 323 -12.66 -45.95 11.69
C GLU A 323 -12.28 -45.84 10.19
N GLY A 324 -13.20 -45.37 9.35
CA GLY A 324 -12.85 -44.99 7.97
C GLY A 324 -11.86 -43.83 7.89
N ASP A 325 -12.01 -42.82 8.76
CA ASP A 325 -11.05 -41.72 8.88
C ASP A 325 -9.66 -42.21 9.33
N VAL A 326 -9.60 -43.23 10.17
CA VAL A 326 -8.34 -43.90 10.53
C VAL A 326 -7.75 -44.61 9.32
N ALA A 327 -8.54 -45.40 8.59
CA ALA A 327 -8.08 -46.10 7.39
C ALA A 327 -7.53 -45.13 6.32
N LEU A 328 -8.20 -43.99 6.11
CA LEU A 328 -7.73 -42.93 5.21
C LEU A 328 -6.41 -42.30 5.65
N ARG A 329 -6.24 -42.02 6.94
CA ARG A 329 -4.98 -41.50 7.49
C ARG A 329 -3.84 -42.51 7.36
N GLU A 330 -4.12 -43.79 7.59
CA GLU A 330 -3.13 -44.85 7.45
C GLU A 330 -2.74 -45.07 5.97
N ALA A 331 -3.71 -45.05 5.05
CA ALA A 331 -3.46 -45.06 3.61
C ALA A 331 -2.56 -43.89 3.19
N ALA A 332 -2.89 -42.67 3.62
CA ALA A 332 -2.08 -41.48 3.36
C ALA A 332 -0.64 -41.62 3.88
N GLY A 333 -0.48 -42.19 5.08
CA GLY A 333 0.83 -42.52 5.64
C GLY A 333 1.61 -43.52 4.80
N VAL A 334 0.94 -44.54 4.23
CA VAL A 334 1.55 -45.49 3.29
C VAL A 334 2.04 -44.77 2.03
N PHE A 335 1.23 -43.90 1.42
CA PHE A 335 1.65 -43.10 0.26
C PHE A 335 2.84 -42.19 0.60
N ALA A 336 2.74 -41.40 1.67
CA ALA A 336 3.79 -40.47 2.08
C ALA A 336 5.15 -41.16 2.32
N ASN A 337 5.15 -42.40 2.83
CA ASN A 337 6.37 -43.18 3.08
C ASN A 337 6.82 -44.02 1.86
N SER A 338 6.00 -44.07 0.80
CA SER A 338 6.29 -44.81 -0.43
C SER A 338 6.93 -43.94 -1.51
N PHE A 339 6.85 -42.62 -1.41
CA PHE A 339 7.34 -41.68 -2.42
C PHE A 339 8.33 -40.67 -1.83
N ARG A 340 9.08 -39.99 -2.69
CA ARG A 340 10.10 -39.01 -2.29
C ARG A 340 9.43 -37.68 -1.95
N LYS A 341 10.13 -36.83 -1.19
CA LYS A 341 9.68 -35.45 -0.93
C LYS A 341 9.51 -34.60 -2.21
N SER A 342 10.19 -34.97 -3.29
CA SER A 342 10.07 -34.32 -4.60
C SER A 342 8.81 -34.73 -5.37
N ASP A 343 8.18 -35.84 -4.99
CA ASP A 343 6.96 -36.33 -5.63
C ASP A 343 5.74 -35.59 -5.07
N VAL A 344 4.73 -35.38 -5.92
CA VAL A 344 3.49 -34.70 -5.53
C VAL A 344 2.47 -35.75 -5.13
N ILE A 345 1.97 -35.69 -3.90
CA ILE A 345 1.01 -36.67 -3.36
C ILE A 345 -0.22 -35.91 -2.87
N GLY A 346 -1.41 -36.33 -3.32
CA GLY A 346 -2.65 -35.71 -2.88
C GLY A 346 -3.80 -36.69 -2.69
N ARG A 347 -4.75 -36.31 -1.84
CA ARG A 347 -6.09 -36.90 -1.76
C ARG A 347 -7.04 -36.05 -2.61
N ILE A 348 -7.47 -36.60 -3.74
CA ILE A 348 -8.22 -35.87 -4.77
C ILE A 348 -9.74 -36.10 -4.69
N GLY A 349 -10.16 -37.12 -3.94
CA GLY A 349 -11.54 -37.51 -3.70
C GLY A 349 -11.75 -38.06 -2.28
N GLY A 350 -12.90 -38.70 -2.05
CA GLY A 350 -13.22 -39.30 -0.74
C GLY A 350 -12.26 -40.42 -0.37
N ASP A 351 -12.16 -41.42 -1.24
CA ASP A 351 -11.30 -42.60 -1.20
C ASP A 351 -10.16 -42.54 -2.24
N GLU A 352 -10.13 -41.50 -3.06
CA GLU A 352 -9.19 -41.36 -4.18
C GLU A 352 -7.93 -40.55 -3.81
N PHE A 353 -6.78 -41.11 -4.15
CA PHE A 353 -5.44 -40.54 -4.03
C PHE A 353 -4.78 -40.40 -5.39
N ALA A 354 -3.89 -39.42 -5.52
CA ALA A 354 -3.11 -39.20 -6.72
C ALA A 354 -1.64 -38.98 -6.36
N VAL A 355 -0.74 -39.51 -7.20
CA VAL A 355 0.71 -39.33 -7.06
C VAL A 355 1.30 -38.95 -8.42
N LEU A 356 2.02 -37.83 -8.48
CA LEU A 356 2.90 -37.52 -9.59
C LEU A 356 4.35 -37.79 -9.14
N ALA A 357 4.90 -38.91 -9.57
CA ALA A 357 6.30 -39.24 -9.37
C ALA A 357 7.15 -38.49 -10.40
N VAL A 358 8.07 -37.67 -9.89
CA VAL A 358 8.88 -36.75 -10.69
C VAL A 358 10.17 -37.45 -11.12
N GLU A 359 10.59 -37.20 -12.36
CA GLU A 359 11.82 -37.75 -12.98
C GLU A 359 11.91 -39.28 -12.92
N THR A 360 10.99 -39.98 -13.60
CA THR A 360 10.98 -41.43 -13.66
C THR A 360 11.57 -41.97 -14.95
N ASP A 361 12.17 -43.17 -14.88
CA ASP A 361 12.52 -43.99 -16.03
C ASP A 361 11.53 -45.18 -16.16
N PRO A 362 11.39 -45.78 -17.35
CA PRO A 362 10.44 -46.89 -17.56
C PRO A 362 10.66 -48.07 -16.61
N VAL A 363 11.91 -48.34 -16.23
CA VAL A 363 12.27 -49.39 -15.27
C VAL A 363 11.85 -49.01 -13.83
N GLY A 364 11.98 -47.72 -13.47
CA GLY A 364 11.58 -47.18 -12.19
C GLY A 364 10.08 -47.22 -11.93
N ASN A 365 9.25 -47.10 -12.98
CA ASN A 365 7.78 -47.10 -12.82
C ASN A 365 7.28 -48.38 -12.14
N GLY A 366 7.73 -49.56 -12.58
CA GLY A 366 7.36 -50.83 -11.97
C GLY A 366 7.89 -50.99 -10.54
N MET A 367 9.09 -50.46 -10.26
CA MET A 367 9.67 -50.47 -8.92
C MET A 367 8.89 -49.58 -7.94
N LEU A 368 8.36 -48.44 -8.38
CA LEU A 368 7.53 -47.55 -7.55
C LEU A 368 6.22 -48.22 -7.14
N ILE A 369 5.52 -48.84 -8.10
CA ILE A 369 4.27 -49.56 -7.83
C ILE A 369 4.51 -50.74 -6.89
N ASN A 370 5.54 -51.55 -7.16
CA ASN A 370 5.89 -52.67 -6.28
C ASN A 370 6.28 -52.18 -4.87
N ARG A 371 7.03 -51.07 -4.76
CA ARG A 371 7.38 -50.49 -3.46
C ARG A 371 6.13 -50.09 -2.67
N LEU A 372 5.16 -49.45 -3.32
CA LEU A 372 3.89 -49.09 -2.69
C LEU A 372 3.13 -50.33 -2.23
N GLN A 373 3.01 -51.37 -3.08
CA GLN A 373 2.37 -52.64 -2.72
C GLN A 373 3.05 -53.31 -1.51
N GLN A 374 4.38 -53.35 -1.47
CA GLN A 374 5.12 -53.89 -0.31
C GLN A 374 4.86 -53.09 0.97
N ARG A 375 4.69 -51.76 0.87
CA ARG A 375 4.35 -50.92 2.02
C ARG A 375 2.93 -51.17 2.52
N VAL A 376 1.97 -51.39 1.62
CA VAL A 376 0.60 -51.83 1.98
C VAL A 376 0.64 -53.18 2.70
N LEU A 377 1.36 -54.17 2.17
CA LEU A 377 1.50 -55.47 2.82
C LEU A 377 2.14 -55.37 4.22
N ALA A 378 3.19 -54.56 4.37
CA ALA A 378 3.83 -54.33 5.66
C ALA A 378 2.92 -53.61 6.66
N HIS A 379 2.02 -52.75 6.17
CA HIS A 379 0.97 -52.13 6.98
C HIS A 379 -0.04 -53.17 7.47
N ASN A 380 -0.58 -53.98 6.57
CA ASN A 380 -1.57 -55.02 6.86
C ASN A 380 -1.05 -56.11 7.80
N ALA A 381 0.26 -56.39 7.78
CA ALA A 381 0.90 -57.31 8.72
C ALA A 381 0.71 -56.90 10.20
N ARG A 382 0.41 -55.62 10.48
CA ARG A 382 0.10 -55.11 11.83
C ARG A 382 -1.33 -55.41 12.27
N ARG A 383 -2.15 -56.03 11.41
CA ARG A 383 -3.56 -56.38 11.60
C ARG A 383 -4.40 -55.18 12.07
N PRO A 384 -4.58 -54.16 11.20
CA PRO A 384 -5.42 -53.02 11.53
C PRO A 384 -6.86 -53.44 11.83
N ARG A 385 -7.53 -52.66 12.69
CA ARG A 385 -8.87 -53.00 13.21
C ARG A 385 -9.95 -53.06 12.13
N TYR A 386 -9.75 -52.34 11.03
CA TYR A 386 -10.67 -52.25 9.91
C TYR A 386 -10.44 -53.33 8.83
N GLY A 387 -9.55 -54.30 9.08
CA GLY A 387 -9.16 -55.30 8.09
C GLY A 387 -8.02 -54.82 7.19
N ASP A 388 -7.63 -55.65 6.23
CA ASP A 388 -6.52 -55.36 5.33
C ASP A 388 -6.83 -54.14 4.45
N LEU A 389 -5.91 -53.18 4.44
CA LEU A 389 -5.95 -52.06 3.50
C LEU A 389 -5.73 -52.60 2.08
N SER A 390 -6.65 -52.32 1.17
CA SER A 390 -6.51 -52.65 -0.26
C SER A 390 -6.59 -51.38 -1.08
N VAL A 391 -5.74 -51.29 -2.11
CA VAL A 391 -5.66 -50.12 -2.97
C VAL A 391 -5.57 -50.56 -4.42
N THR A 392 -6.52 -50.12 -5.24
CA THR A 392 -6.46 -50.31 -6.69
C THR A 392 -5.77 -49.11 -7.34
N ILE A 393 -4.84 -49.33 -8.27
CA ILE A 393 -4.00 -48.27 -8.86
C ILE A 393 -4.13 -48.28 -10.39
N GLY A 394 -4.44 -47.13 -10.97
CA GLY A 394 -4.26 -46.82 -12.39
C GLY A 394 -3.01 -45.96 -12.61
N ALA A 395 -2.37 -46.11 -13.76
CA ALA A 395 -1.12 -45.42 -14.08
C ALA A 395 -1.14 -44.80 -15.49
N ALA A 396 -0.54 -43.62 -15.63
CA ALA A 396 -0.27 -42.99 -16.91
C ALA A 396 1.12 -42.35 -16.90
N VAL A 397 1.80 -42.38 -18.05
CA VAL A 397 3.17 -41.85 -18.19
C VAL A 397 3.10 -40.56 -18.98
N TYR A 398 3.68 -39.49 -18.42
CA TYR A 398 3.94 -38.28 -19.19
C TYR A 398 5.24 -38.46 -19.98
N ASP A 399 5.14 -38.36 -21.30
CA ASP A 399 6.27 -38.43 -22.21
C ASP A 399 6.58 -37.03 -22.77
N PRO A 400 7.76 -36.44 -22.51
CA PRO A 400 8.12 -35.14 -23.07
C PRO A 400 8.22 -35.17 -24.61
N ASP A 401 8.42 -36.34 -25.21
CA ASP A 401 8.44 -36.52 -26.68
C ASP A 401 7.02 -36.41 -27.28
N GLN A 402 5.98 -36.59 -26.46
CA GLN A 402 4.56 -36.49 -26.83
C GLN A 402 3.80 -35.75 -25.71
N PRO A 403 4.01 -34.44 -25.56
CA PRO A 403 3.49 -33.70 -24.42
C PRO A 403 1.96 -33.72 -24.41
N THR A 404 1.39 -34.15 -23.29
CA THR A 404 -0.05 -34.13 -23.02
C THR A 404 -0.38 -33.18 -21.87
N THR A 405 -1.63 -32.73 -21.80
CA THR A 405 -2.07 -31.90 -20.68
C THR A 405 -2.30 -32.75 -19.42
N LEU A 406 -2.27 -32.12 -18.23
CA LEU A 406 -2.59 -32.81 -16.98
C LEU A 406 -4.00 -33.44 -16.99
N PRO A 407 -5.06 -32.77 -17.50
CA PRO A 407 -6.38 -33.39 -17.68
C PRO A 407 -6.35 -34.67 -18.52
N ASP A 408 -5.62 -34.68 -19.65
CA ASP A 408 -5.52 -35.87 -20.51
C ASP A 408 -4.79 -37.01 -19.80
N LEU A 409 -3.72 -36.68 -19.06
CA LEU A 409 -2.95 -37.65 -18.30
C LEU A 409 -3.79 -38.27 -17.16
N LEU A 410 -4.60 -37.45 -16.48
CA LEU A 410 -5.56 -37.92 -15.48
C LEU A 410 -6.61 -38.85 -16.10
N ALA A 411 -7.14 -38.51 -17.28
CA ALA A 411 -8.11 -39.35 -17.97
C ALA A 411 -7.52 -40.72 -18.36
N GLN A 412 -6.26 -40.75 -18.81
CA GLN A 412 -5.55 -42.02 -19.10
C GLN A 412 -5.34 -42.86 -17.84
N ALA A 413 -4.94 -42.23 -16.73
CA ALA A 413 -4.74 -42.94 -15.47
C ALA A 413 -6.06 -43.47 -14.91
N ASP A 414 -7.17 -42.74 -15.08
CA ASP A 414 -8.51 -43.13 -14.66
C ASP A 414 -9.04 -44.32 -15.48
N MET A 415 -8.82 -44.32 -16.79
CA MET A 415 -9.11 -45.48 -17.64
C MET A 415 -8.33 -46.72 -17.18
N SER A 416 -7.04 -46.56 -16.88
CA SER A 416 -6.21 -47.64 -16.33
C SER A 416 -6.75 -48.15 -14.98
N LEU A 417 -7.18 -47.24 -14.10
CA LEU A 417 -7.77 -47.59 -12.80
C LEU A 417 -9.07 -48.40 -12.97
N PHE A 418 -9.93 -47.97 -13.90
CA PHE A 418 -11.18 -48.66 -14.21
C PHE A 418 -10.94 -50.09 -14.71
N GLU A 419 -9.95 -50.31 -15.57
CA GLU A 419 -9.56 -51.65 -16.04
C GLU A 419 -9.04 -52.54 -14.90
N GLN A 420 -8.25 -51.98 -13.99
CA GLN A 420 -7.76 -52.70 -12.81
C GLN A 420 -8.91 -53.08 -11.85
N LYS A 421 -9.87 -52.18 -11.63
CA LYS A 421 -11.07 -52.47 -10.81
C LYS A 421 -11.91 -53.60 -11.42
N ARG A 422 -12.04 -53.67 -12.75
CA ARG A 422 -12.78 -54.76 -13.43
C ARG A 422 -12.09 -56.12 -13.35
N THR A 423 -10.77 -56.14 -13.27
CA THR A 423 -9.98 -57.38 -13.24
C THR A 423 -9.83 -57.93 -11.82
N HIS A 424 -9.81 -57.06 -10.80
CA HIS A 424 -9.61 -57.43 -9.39
C HIS A 424 -10.90 -57.41 -8.55
N GLY A 425 -11.91 -56.64 -8.94
CA GLY A 425 -13.23 -56.62 -8.33
C GLY A 425 -14.25 -57.39 -9.17
N GLY A 426 -14.83 -58.46 -8.63
CA GLY A 426 -16.04 -59.07 -9.18
C GLY A 426 -17.14 -58.02 -9.22
N GLY A 427 -17.40 -57.44 -10.41
CA GLY A 427 -18.30 -56.32 -10.58
C GLY A 427 -19.77 -56.67 -10.28
N PRO A 428 -20.66 -55.66 -10.10
CA PRO A 428 -22.06 -55.87 -10.39
C PRO A 428 -22.25 -55.96 -11.91
N ALA A 429 -23.01 -56.96 -12.33
CA ALA A 429 -23.47 -57.13 -13.70
C ALA A 429 -24.29 -55.92 -14.15
N ALA A 430 -24.28 -55.72 -15.48
CA ALA A 430 -24.99 -54.67 -16.22
C ALA A 430 -26.46 -54.49 -15.86
#